data_AF-A0A7Y9RVR2-F1
#
_entry.id   AF-A0A7Y9RVR2-F1
#
_cell.length_a   1.000
_cell.length_b   1.000
_cell.length_c   1.000
_cell.angle_alpha   90.00
_cell.angle_beta   90.00
_cell.angle_gamma   90.00
#
_symmetry.space_group_name_H-M   'P 1'
#
loop_
_entity.id
_entity.type
_entity.pdbx_description
1 polymer ?
#
loop_
_entity_poly.entity_id
_entity_poly.type
_entity_poly.pdbx_seq_one_letter_code
_entity_poly.pdbx_strand_id
1 'polypeptide(L)'
;MSGLSRPSPPPGSPRDSFRRGVRAGVPLSLVSFLLALSFGVLAVQSGFTVAQAVAMSALVHAGSAQFAATSIVTAGGGLLPGVLAGTLMNARFLAMGIALAPSLTRGPAVRALQGQTVVDPSWVLANRGDGTFDRHLLMGATVPQYAGWLSGTLAGAVAGDLVGDTARFGLDAVFPTFFLALLAAELRDPRSRGVAVAGAVVALALVPVAPPGVPVLVAAVVALVGLAR
;
A
#
# COMPACT_ATOMS: atom_id res chain seq x y z
N MET A 1 17.60 22.90 36.27
CA MET A 1 17.66 23.59 34.97
C MET A 1 16.50 23.09 34.12
N SER A 2 15.39 23.83 34.13
CA SER A 2 14.14 23.50 33.43
C SER A 2 14.33 23.55 31.92
N GLY A 3 14.20 22.41 31.26
CA GLY A 3 14.10 22.34 29.80
C GLY A 3 12.85 23.09 29.35
N LEU A 4 13.04 24.32 28.86
CA LEU A 4 12.00 25.07 28.18
C LEU A 4 11.66 24.33 26.89
N SER A 5 10.62 23.49 26.96
CA SER A 5 9.92 22.96 25.80
C SER A 5 9.53 24.15 24.93
N ARG A 6 10.20 24.34 23.79
CA ARG A 6 9.85 25.41 22.85
C ARG A 6 8.36 25.23 22.52
N PRO A 7 7.53 26.28 22.64
CA PRO A 7 6.14 26.18 22.25
C PRO A 7 6.09 25.73 20.79
N SER A 8 5.35 24.64 20.53
CA SER A 8 5.08 24.17 19.18
C SER A 8 4.56 25.36 18.37
N PRO A 9 5.11 25.64 17.17
CA PRO A 9 4.66 26.76 16.37
C PRO A 9 3.14 26.65 16.17
N PRO A 10 2.41 27.78 16.21
CA PRO A 10 0.96 27.76 16.03
C PRO A 10 0.61 27.01 14.75
N PRO A 11 -0.48 26.23 14.73
CA PRO A 11 -0.89 25.53 13.52
C PRO A 11 -1.04 26.56 12.40
N GLY A 12 -0.21 26.42 11.37
CA GLY A 12 -0.25 27.30 10.20
C GLY A 12 -1.63 27.27 9.54
N SER A 13 -1.92 28.23 8.67
CA SER A 13 -3.21 28.24 7.98
C SER A 13 -3.43 26.91 7.24
N PRO A 14 -4.69 26.47 7.01
CA PRO A 14 -4.97 25.27 6.23
C PRO A 14 -4.21 25.19 4.89
N ARG A 15 -3.98 26.34 4.25
CA ARG A 15 -3.23 26.45 3.00
C ARG A 15 -1.74 26.19 3.21
N ASP A 16 -1.16 26.65 4.32
CA ASP A 16 0.24 26.44 4.64
C ASP A 16 0.51 24.98 5.00
N SER A 17 -0.37 24.35 5.79
CA SER A 17 -0.28 22.92 6.09
C SER A 17 -0.38 22.07 4.82
N PHE A 18 -1.31 22.40 3.92
CA PHE A 18 -1.41 21.72 2.63
C PHE A 18 -0.15 21.88 1.77
N ARG A 19 0.38 23.11 1.63
CA ARG A 19 1.61 23.38 0.88
C ARG A 19 2.82 22.66 1.47
N ARG A 20 2.93 22.60 2.79
CA ARG A 20 3.94 21.81 3.50
C ARG A 20 3.79 20.33 3.18
N GLY A 21 2.57 19.81 3.21
CA GLY A 21 2.24 18.44 2.80
C GLY A 21 2.73 18.16 1.39
N VAL A 22 2.35 18.99 0.40
CA VAL A 22 2.78 18.82 -1.00
C VAL A 22 4.30 18.75 -1.09
N ARG A 23 5.03 19.69 -0.49
CA ARG A 23 6.50 19.70 -0.51
C ARG A 23 7.11 18.43 0.10
N ALA A 24 6.54 17.93 1.20
CA ALA A 24 6.99 16.69 1.83
C ALA A 24 6.64 15.44 0.99
N GLY A 25 5.54 15.48 0.24
CA GLY A 25 5.09 14.39 -0.62
C GLY A 25 5.82 14.26 -1.95
N VAL A 26 6.43 15.34 -2.47
CA VAL A 26 7.19 15.31 -3.75
C VAL A 26 8.31 14.26 -3.76
N PRO A 27 9.23 14.18 -2.79
CA PRO A 27 10.27 13.14 -2.84
C PRO A 27 9.67 11.72 -2.75
N LEU A 28 8.55 11.57 -2.04
CA LEU A 28 7.86 10.29 -1.88
C LEU A 28 7.16 9.83 -3.16
N SER A 29 6.73 10.76 -4.02
CA SER A 29 6.07 10.42 -5.28
C SER A 29 6.96 9.66 -6.25
N LEU A 30 8.29 9.85 -6.18
CA LEU A 30 9.22 9.07 -7.00
C LEU A 30 9.20 7.59 -6.60
N VAL A 31 9.15 7.29 -5.30
CA VAL A 31 9.03 5.93 -4.79
C VAL A 31 7.68 5.34 -5.19
N SER A 32 6.59 6.09 -5.02
CA SER A 32 5.26 5.69 -5.47
C SER A 32 5.22 5.40 -6.98
N PHE A 33 5.89 6.24 -7.78
CA PHE A 33 5.98 6.07 -9.23
C PHE A 33 6.71 4.79 -9.63
N LEU A 34 7.89 4.55 -9.08
CA LEU A 34 8.68 3.36 -9.42
C LEU A 34 7.95 2.07 -9.03
N LEU A 35 7.32 2.07 -7.85
CA LEU A 35 6.53 0.93 -7.41
C LEU A 35 5.30 0.69 -8.29
N ALA A 36 4.58 1.77 -8.63
CA ALA A 36 3.40 1.68 -9.49
C ALA A 36 3.74 1.30 -10.92
N LEU A 37 4.92 1.68 -11.42
CA LEU A 37 5.43 1.23 -12.71
C LEU A 37 5.54 -0.29 -12.76
N SER A 38 6.12 -0.90 -11.72
CA SER A 38 6.15 -2.36 -11.61
C SER A 38 4.75 -2.98 -11.54
N PHE A 39 3.81 -2.34 -10.84
CA PHE A 39 2.41 -2.79 -10.81
C PHE A 39 1.76 -2.74 -12.20
N GLY A 40 1.93 -1.64 -12.93
CA GLY A 40 1.35 -1.46 -14.26
C GLY A 40 1.81 -2.55 -15.24
N VAL A 41 3.11 -2.85 -15.25
CA VAL A 41 3.69 -3.94 -16.05
C VAL A 41 3.05 -5.28 -15.65
N LEU A 42 3.01 -5.58 -14.35
CA LEU A 42 2.42 -6.82 -13.85
C LEU A 42 0.95 -6.95 -14.25
N ALA A 43 0.15 -5.90 -14.06
CA ALA A 43 -1.29 -5.93 -14.33
C ALA A 43 -1.56 -6.29 -15.80
N VAL A 44 -0.82 -5.70 -16.74
CA VAL A 44 -0.97 -6.01 -18.17
C VAL A 44 -0.51 -7.42 -18.50
N GLN A 45 0.62 -7.87 -17.97
CA GLN A 45 1.07 -9.27 -18.09
C GLN A 45 0.07 -10.26 -17.49
N SER A 46 -0.70 -9.80 -16.51
CA SER A 46 -1.76 -10.54 -15.84
C SER A 46 -3.08 -10.57 -16.64
N GLY A 47 -3.11 -10.01 -17.85
CA GLY A 47 -4.28 -9.96 -18.72
C GLY A 47 -5.23 -8.79 -18.46
N PHE A 48 -4.87 -7.83 -17.59
CA PHE A 48 -5.66 -6.62 -17.40
C PHE A 48 -5.39 -5.65 -18.55
N THR A 49 -6.42 -4.93 -18.99
CA THR A 49 -6.21 -3.79 -19.90
C THR A 49 -5.53 -2.64 -19.16
N VAL A 50 -4.85 -1.76 -19.90
CA VAL A 50 -4.29 -0.50 -19.35
C VAL A 50 -5.35 0.28 -18.58
N ALA A 51 -6.58 0.35 -19.09
CA ALA A 51 -7.69 1.03 -18.43
C ALA A 51 -8.08 0.35 -17.09
N GLN A 52 -8.11 -0.98 -17.03
CA GLN A 52 -8.38 -1.72 -15.79
C GLN A 52 -7.27 -1.50 -14.75
N ALA A 53 -6.00 -1.53 -15.17
CA ALA A 53 -4.87 -1.28 -14.28
C ALA A 53 -4.92 0.13 -13.68
N VAL A 54 -5.15 1.16 -14.52
CA VAL A 54 -5.26 2.55 -14.07
C VAL A 54 -6.49 2.77 -13.19
N ALA A 55 -7.65 2.20 -13.55
CA ALA A 55 -8.87 2.28 -12.74
C ALA A 55 -8.66 1.63 -11.36
N MET A 56 -8.01 0.47 -11.30
CA MET A 56 -7.67 -0.18 -10.03
C MET A 56 -6.75 0.71 -9.19
N SER A 57 -5.71 1.31 -9.79
CA SER A 57 -4.81 2.24 -9.09
C SER A 57 -5.49 3.50 -8.57
N ALA A 58 -6.49 4.01 -9.30
CA ALA A 58 -7.27 5.17 -8.88
C ALA A 58 -8.24 4.86 -7.73
N LEU A 59 -8.89 3.68 -7.77
CA LEU A 59 -9.93 3.32 -6.82
C LEU A 59 -9.38 2.71 -5.53
N VAL A 60 -8.40 1.82 -5.66
CA VAL A 60 -7.85 1.07 -4.53
C VAL A 60 -6.76 1.86 -3.83
N HIS A 61 -5.95 2.59 -4.60
CA HIS A 61 -4.82 3.41 -4.12
C HIS A 61 -3.97 2.76 -3.01
N ALA A 62 -3.75 1.44 -3.13
CA ALA A 62 -3.00 0.66 -2.14
C ALA A 62 -2.21 -0.44 -2.85
N GLY A 63 -0.92 -0.19 -3.08
CA GLY A 63 -0.05 -1.08 -3.86
C GLY A 63 -0.09 -2.53 -3.40
N SER A 64 0.02 -2.78 -2.10
CA SER A 64 -0.03 -4.15 -1.57
C SER A 64 -1.36 -4.88 -1.86
N ALA A 65 -2.51 -4.18 -1.82
CA ALA A 65 -3.80 -4.77 -2.19
C ALA A 65 -3.84 -5.10 -3.67
N GLN A 66 -3.34 -4.18 -4.49
CA GLN A 66 -3.35 -4.32 -5.93
C GLN A 66 -2.49 -5.51 -6.38
N PHE A 67 -1.26 -5.58 -5.89
CA PHE A 67 -0.37 -6.71 -6.13
C PHE A 67 -0.97 -8.04 -5.64
N ALA A 68 -1.46 -8.10 -4.40
CA ALA A 68 -2.06 -9.34 -3.86
C ALA A 68 -3.27 -9.82 -4.67
N ALA A 69 -4.18 -8.90 -5.01
CA ALA A 69 -5.36 -9.23 -5.79
C ALA A 69 -4.99 -9.69 -7.21
N THR A 70 -4.07 -9.00 -7.88
CA THR A 70 -3.60 -9.38 -9.22
C THR A 70 -2.89 -10.74 -9.21
N SER A 71 -2.05 -11.04 -8.21
CA SER A 71 -1.38 -12.35 -8.08
C SER A 71 -2.36 -13.50 -7.88
N ILE A 72 -3.46 -13.28 -7.16
CA ILE A 72 -4.46 -14.32 -6.94
C ILE A 72 -5.29 -14.57 -8.21
N VAL A 73 -5.71 -13.50 -8.89
CA VAL A 73 -6.48 -13.61 -10.13
C VAL A 73 -5.66 -14.30 -11.22
N THR A 74 -4.37 -13.97 -11.36
CA THR A 74 -3.47 -14.62 -12.32
C THR A 74 -3.20 -16.09 -12.04
N ALA A 75 -3.14 -16.48 -10.77
CA ALA A 75 -2.99 -17.88 -10.39
C ALA A 75 -4.27 -18.72 -10.64
N GLY A 76 -5.29 -18.17 -11.31
CA GLY A 76 -6.58 -18.83 -11.54
C GLY A 76 -7.57 -18.70 -10.38
N GLY A 77 -7.28 -17.84 -9.40
CA GLY A 77 -8.18 -17.53 -8.30
C GLY A 77 -9.32 -16.60 -8.71
N GLY A 78 -10.41 -16.63 -7.94
CA GLY A 78 -11.54 -15.71 -8.14
C GLY A 78 -11.26 -14.29 -7.65
N LEU A 79 -12.09 -13.34 -8.08
CA LEU A 79 -12.03 -11.94 -7.63
C LEU A 79 -12.21 -11.80 -6.11
N LEU A 80 -13.10 -12.58 -5.51
CA LEU A 80 -13.40 -12.51 -4.08
C LEU A 80 -12.17 -12.88 -3.21
N PRO A 81 -11.48 -14.02 -3.43
CA PRO A 81 -10.20 -14.30 -2.78
C PRO A 81 -9.15 -13.17 -2.95
N GLY A 82 -9.07 -12.57 -4.14
CA GLY A 82 -8.18 -11.45 -4.42
C GLY A 82 -8.49 -10.22 -3.56
N VAL A 83 -9.77 -9.83 -3.50
CA VAL A 83 -10.25 -8.71 -2.68
C VAL A 83 -10.01 -8.98 -1.19
N LEU A 84 -10.29 -10.20 -0.71
CA LEU A 84 -10.08 -10.57 0.69
C LEU A 84 -8.59 -10.52 1.06
N ALA A 85 -7.72 -11.06 0.23
CA ALA A 85 -6.28 -11.02 0.48
C ALA A 85 -5.76 -9.59 0.46
N GLY A 86 -6.17 -8.79 -0.52
CA GLY A 86 -5.79 -7.38 -0.60
C GLY A 86 -6.28 -6.57 0.60
N THR A 87 -7.51 -6.83 1.05
CA THR A 87 -8.08 -6.21 2.26
C THR A 87 -7.29 -6.60 3.50
N LEU A 88 -6.94 -7.89 3.63
CA LEU A 88 -6.21 -8.41 4.77
C LEU A 88 -4.77 -7.85 4.84
N MET A 89 -4.09 -7.74 3.70
CA MET A 89 -2.78 -7.09 3.61
C MET A 89 -2.82 -5.60 3.99
N ASN A 90 -4.00 -4.98 3.85
CA ASN A 90 -4.23 -3.57 4.13
C ASN A 90 -5.05 -3.34 5.40
N ALA A 91 -5.20 -4.33 6.27
CA ALA A 91 -5.93 -4.20 7.53
C ALA A 91 -5.41 -3.03 8.40
N ARG A 92 -4.13 -2.67 8.26
CA ARG A 92 -3.53 -1.48 8.91
C ARG A 92 -4.26 -0.17 8.59
N PHE A 93 -4.87 -0.03 7.42
CA PHE A 93 -5.64 1.15 7.05
C PHE A 93 -6.90 1.33 7.91
N LEU A 94 -7.47 0.23 8.44
CA LEU A 94 -8.59 0.32 9.38
C LEU A 94 -8.15 0.99 10.69
N ALA A 95 -7.02 0.55 11.26
CA ALA A 95 -6.48 1.13 12.48
C ALA A 95 -6.06 2.60 12.27
N MET A 96 -5.36 2.89 11.16
CA MET A 96 -5.02 4.26 10.76
C MET A 96 -6.25 5.14 10.59
N GLY A 97 -7.30 4.60 9.97
CA GLY A 97 -8.57 5.28 9.75
C GLY A 97 -9.29 5.60 11.06
N ILE A 98 -9.35 4.65 12.01
CA ILE A 98 -9.93 4.86 13.34
C ILE A 98 -9.18 5.97 14.10
N ALA A 99 -7.84 5.95 14.09
CA ALA A 99 -7.03 6.97 14.73
C ALA A 99 -7.18 8.35 14.08
N LEU A 100 -7.31 8.40 12.75
CA LEU A 100 -7.50 9.64 12.00
C LEU A 100 -8.93 10.20 12.11
N ALA A 101 -9.92 9.33 12.33
CA ALA A 101 -11.35 9.64 12.23
C ALA A 101 -11.79 10.88 13.04
N PRO A 102 -11.29 11.14 14.27
CA PRO A 102 -11.66 12.34 15.06
C PRO A 102 -11.10 13.65 14.48
N SER A 103 -10.03 13.58 13.68
CA SER A 103 -9.40 14.75 13.04
C SER A 103 -10.02 15.09 11.68
N LEU A 104 -10.87 14.21 11.14
CA LEU A 104 -11.65 14.46 9.92
C LEU A 104 -12.95 15.19 10.27
N THR A 105 -13.36 16.13 9.43
CA THR A 105 -14.62 16.87 9.63
C THR A 105 -15.55 16.67 8.44
N ARG A 106 -16.80 17.14 8.55
CA ARG A 106 -17.89 17.05 7.55
C ARG A 106 -18.62 15.70 7.60
N GLY A 107 -19.63 15.57 6.76
CA GLY A 107 -20.46 14.36 6.65
C GLY A 107 -19.71 13.12 6.13
N PRO A 108 -20.34 11.94 6.22
CA PRO A 108 -19.70 10.65 5.97
C PRO A 108 -19.09 10.52 4.57
N ALA A 109 -19.75 11.04 3.52
CA ALA A 109 -19.23 10.99 2.16
C ALA A 109 -17.91 11.77 1.99
N VAL A 110 -17.82 12.95 2.59
CA VAL A 110 -16.60 13.77 2.55
C VAL A 110 -15.49 13.15 3.39
N ARG A 111 -15.83 12.51 4.51
CA ARG A 111 -14.86 11.76 5.33
C ARG A 111 -14.33 10.54 4.59
N ALA A 112 -15.17 9.83 3.83
CA ALA A 112 -14.74 8.72 2.97
C ALA A 112 -13.76 9.21 1.89
N LEU A 113 -14.05 10.35 1.25
CA LEU A 113 -13.13 10.96 0.27
C LEU A 113 -11.82 11.41 0.92
N GLN A 114 -11.86 11.96 2.13
CA GLN A 114 -10.63 12.25 2.90
C GLN A 114 -9.89 10.96 3.27
N GLY A 115 -10.60 9.87 3.55
CA GLY A 115 -10.03 8.54 3.80
C GLY A 115 -9.20 8.00 2.64
N GLN A 116 -9.59 8.28 1.39
CA GLN A 116 -8.80 7.93 0.20
C GLN A 116 -7.41 8.59 0.18
N THR A 117 -7.21 9.66 0.94
CA THR A 117 -5.89 10.31 1.04
C THR A 117 -4.98 9.66 2.07
N VAL A 118 -5.44 8.62 2.78
CA VAL A 118 -4.62 7.89 3.74
C VAL A 118 -3.71 6.91 3.01
N VAL A 119 -2.40 7.13 3.13
CA VAL A 119 -1.31 6.21 2.78
C VAL A 119 -0.25 6.30 3.88
N ASP A 120 0.57 5.26 4.08
CA ASP A 120 1.51 5.22 5.21
C ASP A 120 2.34 6.50 5.37
N PRO A 121 2.96 7.07 4.31
CA PRO A 121 3.74 8.29 4.45
C PRO A 121 2.90 9.53 4.77
N SER A 122 1.71 9.68 4.18
CA SER A 122 0.85 10.85 4.45
C SER A 122 0.28 10.81 5.85
N TRP A 123 -0.06 9.62 6.35
CA TRP A 123 -0.57 9.41 7.71
C TRP A 123 0.50 9.72 8.76
N VAL A 124 1.73 9.23 8.56
CA VAL A 124 2.87 9.51 9.45
C VAL A 124 3.20 11.00 9.45
N LEU A 125 3.28 11.63 8.28
CA LEU A 125 3.57 13.07 8.17
C LEU A 125 2.50 13.96 8.82
N ALA A 126 1.25 13.51 8.82
CA ALA A 126 0.13 14.25 9.39
C ALA A 126 -0.02 14.06 10.91
N ASN A 127 0.60 13.03 11.50
CA ASN A 127 0.52 12.77 12.92
C ASN A 127 1.24 13.88 13.72
N ARG A 128 0.55 14.49 14.68
CA ARG A 128 1.10 15.55 15.55
C ARG A 128 1.85 15.01 16.77
N GLY A 129 1.75 13.71 17.05
CA GLY A 129 2.35 13.05 18.22
C GLY A 129 1.54 13.16 19.51
N ASP A 130 0.40 13.86 19.48
CA ASP A 130 -0.53 14.05 20.62
C ASP A 130 -1.86 13.29 20.45
N GLY A 131 -1.92 12.36 19.49
CA GLY A 131 -3.14 11.64 19.11
C GLY A 131 -4.03 12.38 18.11
N THR A 132 -3.65 13.59 17.67
CA THR A 132 -4.36 14.34 16.63
C THR A 132 -3.59 14.38 15.31
N PHE A 133 -4.31 14.70 14.22
CA PHE A 133 -3.75 14.73 12.87
C PHE A 133 -3.99 16.07 12.17
N ASP A 134 -3.00 16.50 11.39
CA ASP A 134 -3.16 17.58 10.41
C ASP A 134 -3.70 17.04 9.09
N ARG A 135 -5.04 17.06 8.96
CA ARG A 135 -5.71 16.63 7.72
C ARG A 135 -5.26 17.38 6.47
N HIS A 136 -4.87 18.66 6.58
CA HIS A 136 -4.51 19.45 5.41
C HIS A 136 -3.12 19.07 4.91
N LEU A 137 -2.21 18.82 5.86
CA LEU A 137 -0.92 18.23 5.56
C LEU A 137 -1.07 16.83 4.97
N LEU A 138 -1.93 15.99 5.55
CA LEU A 138 -2.25 14.64 5.03
C LEU A 138 -2.68 14.71 3.56
N MET A 139 -3.72 15.49 3.26
CA MET A 139 -4.22 15.67 1.89
C MET A 139 -3.13 16.23 0.96
N GLY A 140 -2.36 17.22 1.42
CA GLY A 140 -1.28 17.81 0.65
C GLY A 140 -0.17 16.82 0.31
N ALA A 141 0.22 15.98 1.28
CA ALA A 141 1.27 14.97 1.10
C ALA A 141 0.85 13.87 0.12
N THR A 142 -0.44 13.54 0.08
CA THR A 142 -0.95 12.47 -0.80
C THR A 142 -1.07 12.90 -2.25
N VAL A 143 -1.38 14.16 -2.56
CA VAL A 143 -1.53 14.62 -3.95
C VAL A 143 -0.35 14.24 -4.87
N PRO A 144 0.92 14.58 -4.55
CA PRO A 144 2.04 14.18 -5.40
C PRO A 144 2.23 12.66 -5.42
N GLN A 145 2.01 11.95 -4.31
CA GLN A 145 2.11 10.49 -4.25
C GLN A 145 1.06 9.80 -5.14
N TYR A 146 -0.17 10.30 -5.13
CA TYR A 146 -1.28 9.83 -5.96
C TYR A 146 -0.99 10.07 -7.44
N ALA A 147 -0.49 11.26 -7.79
CA ALA A 147 -0.07 11.58 -9.15
C ALA A 147 1.07 10.66 -9.62
N GLY A 148 2.09 10.44 -8.77
CA GLY A 148 3.18 9.51 -9.04
C GLY A 148 2.71 8.07 -9.20
N TRP A 149 1.77 7.62 -8.36
CA TRP A 149 1.18 6.29 -8.44
C TRP A 149 0.41 6.06 -9.75
N LEU A 150 -0.44 7.02 -10.14
CA LEU A 150 -1.20 6.91 -11.39
C LEU A 150 -0.31 7.00 -12.62
N SER A 151 0.65 7.93 -12.65
CA SER A 151 1.55 8.08 -13.79
C SER A 151 2.50 6.89 -13.90
N GLY A 152 2.97 6.34 -12.79
CA GLY A 152 3.75 5.10 -12.75
C GLY A 152 2.95 3.92 -13.27
N THR A 153 1.73 3.72 -12.77
CA THR A 153 0.83 2.65 -13.25
C THR A 153 0.61 2.75 -14.76
N LEU A 154 0.29 3.95 -15.25
CA LEU A 154 0.05 4.17 -16.67
C LEU A 154 1.32 3.90 -17.50
N ALA A 155 2.46 4.45 -17.09
CA ALA A 155 3.73 4.24 -17.77
C ALA A 155 4.12 2.75 -17.80
N GLY A 156 3.96 2.05 -16.67
CA GLY A 156 4.21 0.62 -16.57
C GLY A 156 3.26 -0.21 -17.43
N ALA A 157 1.97 0.10 -17.42
CA ALA A 157 0.98 -0.63 -18.21
C ALA A 157 1.22 -0.46 -19.71
N VAL A 158 1.48 0.78 -20.17
CA VAL A 158 1.80 1.05 -21.57
C VAL A 158 3.14 0.43 -21.96
N ALA A 159 4.16 0.50 -21.10
CA ALA A 159 5.44 -0.15 -21.35
C ALA A 159 5.32 -1.68 -21.38
N GLY A 160 4.48 -2.26 -20.53
CA GLY A 160 4.21 -3.71 -20.50
C GLY A 160 3.69 -4.23 -21.84
N ASP A 161 2.77 -3.49 -22.47
CA ASP A 161 2.28 -3.81 -23.82
C ASP A 161 3.39 -3.74 -24.90
N LEU A 162 4.41 -2.90 -24.71
CA LEU A 162 5.50 -2.70 -25.66
C LEU A 162 6.65 -3.72 -25.51
N VAL A 163 6.85 -4.31 -24.33
CA VAL A 163 8.02 -5.14 -24.01
C VAL A 163 7.86 -6.60 -24.51
N GLY A 164 6.67 -7.03 -24.94
CA GLY A 164 6.45 -8.37 -25.49
C GLY A 164 6.62 -9.47 -24.43
N ASP A 165 7.20 -10.62 -24.79
CA ASP A 165 7.38 -11.74 -23.85
C ASP A 165 8.46 -11.43 -22.79
N THR A 166 7.99 -10.89 -21.68
CA THR A 166 8.80 -10.45 -20.54
C THR A 166 9.50 -11.58 -19.77
N ALA A 167 9.03 -12.83 -19.91
CA ALA A 167 9.70 -14.01 -19.35
C ALA A 167 11.09 -14.20 -19.96
N ARG A 168 11.27 -13.79 -21.23
CA ARG A 168 12.57 -13.81 -21.91
C ARG A 168 13.63 -12.93 -21.23
N PHE A 169 13.18 -11.90 -20.52
CA PHE A 169 14.06 -10.95 -19.83
C PHE A 169 14.15 -11.21 -18.32
N GLY A 170 13.55 -12.29 -17.81
CA GLY A 170 13.50 -12.60 -16.37
C GLY A 170 12.68 -11.60 -15.57
N LEU A 171 11.78 -10.86 -16.22
CA LEU A 171 10.95 -9.84 -15.57
C LEU A 171 9.81 -10.45 -14.73
N ASP A 172 9.48 -11.73 -14.97
CA ASP A 172 8.60 -12.54 -14.13
C ASP A 172 9.14 -12.73 -12.71
N ALA A 173 10.47 -12.76 -12.55
CA ALA A 173 11.13 -12.83 -11.24
C ALA A 173 11.14 -11.49 -10.49
N VAL A 174 10.95 -10.35 -11.16
CA VAL A 174 11.00 -9.02 -10.54
C VAL A 174 9.94 -8.89 -9.45
N PHE A 175 8.74 -9.41 -9.69
CA PHE A 175 7.63 -9.29 -8.76
C PHE A 175 7.84 -10.10 -7.46
N PRO A 176 8.13 -11.42 -7.49
CA PRO A 176 8.50 -12.16 -6.29
C PRO A 176 9.73 -11.58 -5.59
N THR A 177 10.73 -11.14 -6.35
CA THR A 177 11.96 -10.53 -5.80
C THR A 177 11.66 -9.23 -5.07
N PHE A 178 10.77 -8.39 -5.58
CA PHE A 178 10.35 -7.16 -4.91
C PHE A 178 9.69 -7.47 -3.55
N PHE A 179 8.77 -8.44 -3.50
CA PHE A 179 8.15 -8.85 -2.24
C PHE A 179 9.13 -9.50 -1.26
N LEU A 180 10.09 -10.29 -1.76
CA LEU A 180 11.17 -10.83 -0.94
C LEU A 180 12.10 -9.74 -0.40
N ALA A 181 12.40 -8.71 -1.19
CA ALA A 181 13.18 -7.57 -0.74
C ALA A 181 12.44 -6.76 0.34
N LEU A 182 11.13 -6.55 0.18
CA LEU A 182 10.28 -5.94 1.21
C LEU A 182 10.24 -6.80 2.47
N LEU A 183 10.04 -8.11 2.33
CA LEU A 183 10.04 -9.03 3.48
C LEU A 183 11.38 -8.96 4.20
N ALA A 184 12.51 -9.04 3.48
CA ALA A 184 13.84 -8.98 4.06
C ALA A 184 14.08 -7.70 4.89
N ALA A 185 13.54 -6.56 4.45
CA ALA A 185 13.62 -5.29 5.20
C ALA A 185 12.81 -5.30 6.52
N GLU A 186 11.80 -6.16 6.60
CA GLU A 186 10.88 -6.31 7.74
C GLU A 186 11.33 -7.39 8.75
N LEU A 187 12.25 -8.29 8.36
CA LEU A 187 12.79 -9.38 9.20
C LEU A 187 13.85 -8.90 10.23
N ARG A 188 13.53 -7.82 10.96
CA ARG A 188 14.48 -7.13 11.84
C ARG A 188 14.73 -7.84 13.16
N ASP A 189 13.78 -8.64 13.63
CA ASP A 189 13.80 -9.28 14.94
C ASP A 189 13.47 -10.78 14.87
N PRO A 190 13.84 -11.58 15.89
CA PRO A 190 13.61 -13.02 15.88
C PRO A 190 12.12 -13.41 15.78
N ARG A 191 11.20 -12.57 16.28
CA ARG A 191 9.76 -12.85 16.26
C ARG A 191 9.20 -12.64 14.86
N SER A 192 9.49 -11.51 14.19
CA SER A 192 9.08 -11.29 12.79
C SER A 192 9.60 -12.40 11.87
N ARG A 193 10.83 -12.89 12.10
CA ARG A 193 11.38 -14.08 11.41
C ARG A 193 10.59 -15.35 11.68
N GLY A 194 10.29 -15.67 12.94
CA GLY A 194 9.51 -16.85 13.30
C GLY A 194 8.12 -16.84 12.67
N VAL A 195 7.45 -15.69 12.70
CA VAL A 195 6.12 -15.51 12.09
C VAL A 195 6.18 -15.64 10.57
N ALA A 196 7.18 -15.04 9.92
CA ALA A 196 7.37 -15.15 8.48
C ALA A 196 7.62 -16.61 8.04
N VAL A 197 8.47 -17.34 8.75
CA VAL A 197 8.74 -18.77 8.48
C VAL A 197 7.48 -19.61 8.68
N ALA A 198 6.75 -19.40 9.76
CA ALA A 198 5.50 -20.13 10.01
C ALA A 198 4.46 -19.87 8.90
N GLY A 199 4.28 -18.60 8.52
CA GLY A 199 3.40 -18.23 7.41
C GLY A 199 3.84 -18.86 6.08
N ALA A 200 5.14 -18.86 5.79
CA ALA A 200 5.69 -19.47 4.58
C ALA A 200 5.48 -20.99 4.55
N VAL A 201 5.73 -21.69 5.65
CA VAL A 201 5.52 -23.15 5.77
C VAL A 201 4.03 -23.48 5.54
N VAL A 202 3.12 -22.75 6.18
CA VAL A 202 1.68 -22.96 6.02
C VAL A 202 1.23 -22.67 4.60
N ALA A 203 1.70 -21.57 3.99
CA ALA A 203 1.38 -21.25 2.61
C ALA A 203 1.85 -22.38 1.67
N LEU A 204 3.13 -22.77 1.75
CA LEU A 204 3.72 -23.80 0.89
C LEU A 204 3.05 -25.17 1.05
N ALA A 205 2.67 -25.55 2.29
CA ALA A 205 1.95 -26.79 2.55
C ALA A 205 0.54 -26.80 1.93
N LEU A 206 -0.10 -25.63 1.82
CA LEU A 206 -1.44 -25.50 1.24
C LEU A 206 -1.45 -25.34 -0.28
N VAL A 207 -0.36 -24.85 -0.89
CA VAL A 207 -0.25 -24.68 -2.36
C VAL A 207 -0.72 -25.91 -3.17
N PRO A 208 -0.32 -27.17 -2.85
CA PRO A 208 -0.71 -28.31 -3.67
C PRO A 208 -2.17 -28.77 -3.50
N VAL A 209 -2.87 -28.32 -2.45
CA VAL A 209 -4.18 -28.88 -2.06
C VAL A 209 -5.30 -27.85 -1.99
N ALA A 210 -4.96 -26.56 -1.87
CA ALA A 210 -5.93 -25.49 -1.67
C ALA A 210 -6.11 -24.64 -2.94
N PRO A 211 -7.31 -24.09 -3.18
CA PRO A 211 -7.54 -23.16 -4.28
C PRO A 211 -6.62 -21.92 -4.21
N PRO A 212 -6.26 -21.32 -5.35
CA PRO A 212 -5.48 -20.09 -5.39
C PRO A 212 -6.08 -18.99 -4.51
N GLY A 213 -5.22 -18.36 -3.70
CA GLY A 213 -5.59 -17.33 -2.71
C GLY A 213 -5.83 -17.86 -1.29
N VAL A 214 -6.28 -19.11 -1.11
CA VAL A 214 -6.46 -19.71 0.23
C VAL A 214 -5.14 -19.81 1.00
N PRO A 215 -4.02 -20.29 0.42
CA PRO A 215 -2.73 -20.33 1.13
C PRO A 215 -2.30 -18.98 1.69
N VAL A 216 -2.51 -17.90 0.93
CA VAL A 216 -2.16 -16.52 1.32
C VAL A 216 -3.05 -16.03 2.47
N LEU A 217 -4.36 -16.29 2.40
CA LEU A 217 -5.29 -15.92 3.47
C LEU A 217 -4.96 -16.62 4.78
N VAL A 218 -4.67 -17.92 4.74
CA VAL A 218 -4.32 -18.69 5.94
C VAL A 218 -2.97 -18.23 6.51
N ALA A 219 -1.97 -18.00 5.65
CA ALA A 219 -0.68 -17.46 6.09
C ALA A 219 -0.80 -16.06 6.75
N ALA A 220 -1.70 -15.21 6.25
CA ALA A 220 -1.98 -13.93 6.87
C ALA A 220 -2.64 -14.05 8.25
N VAL A 221 -3.50 -15.06 8.47
CA VAL A 221 -4.04 -15.37 9.81
C VAL A 221 -2.94 -15.82 10.77
N VAL A 222 -1.99 -16.64 10.32
CA VAL A 222 -0.81 -17.04 11.11
C VAL A 222 -0.03 -15.80 11.55
N ALA A 223 0.12 -14.81 10.67
CA ALA A 223 0.77 -13.55 11.00
C ALA A 223 0.05 -12.75 12.11
N LEU A 224 -1.28 -12.73 12.08
CA LEU A 224 -2.10 -12.08 13.12
C LEU A 224 -1.97 -12.77 14.49
N VAL A 225 -2.00 -14.10 14.53
CA VAL A 225 -1.77 -14.87 15.76
C VAL A 225 -0.37 -14.63 16.32
N GLY A 226 0.61 -14.50 15.42
CA GLY A 226 2.00 -14.14 15.76
C GLY A 226 2.15 -12.77 16.43
N LEU A 227 1.21 -11.83 16.22
CA LEU A 227 1.19 -10.50 16.84
C LEU A 227 0.48 -10.47 18.19
N ALA A 228 -0.43 -11.39 18.46
CA ALA A 228 -1.31 -11.38 19.64
C ALA A 228 -0.66 -11.90 20.96
N ARG A 229 0.65 -11.67 21.16
CA ARG A 229 1.39 -12.18 22.33
C ARG A 229 2.42 -11.18 22.86
#